data_AF-A0AAW1K935-F1
#
_entry.id   AF-A0AAW1K935-F1
#
_cell.length_a   1.000
_cell.length_b   1.000
_cell.length_c   1.000
_cell.angle_alpha   90.00
_cell.angle_beta   90.00
_cell.angle_gamma   90.00
#
_symmetry.space_group_name_H-M   'P 1'
#
loop_
_entity.id
_entity.type
_entity.pdbx_description
1 polymer ?
#
loop_
_entity_poly.entity_id
_entity_poly.type
_entity_poly.pdbx_seq_one_letter_code
_entity_poly.pdbx_strand_id
1 'polypeptide(L)'
;MSLSLLRSRAIQQLSKTPTHKTLNNLNSNSCRRFFSSNPPKEPPLSSASSTTYDDPFYSPPPPPPPPPPPKRNAFATALKFGFTAAFTGLVAATGYATYAYTVDEIDKKTKGFRASLNYSTKDDATTINKLRSAIVSAPAKAIDLYLDIRSKIEEHVREFSEPLSDKLLPDLPPQVQIYTLVVDLNETLVYSDWKRERGWRTFKRPGVDAFLEHLGQYYEIVVYSDSLQMYVDPIIERLDEKHSIAHRLSRAATLYKDGKHYRDLSKLNRDPRRVIYISGHALEQCLQPENCVQIKPWTTDDVTDTTLLDLIPFLEFLAKSGPPDVRKVLASYEGRDIAKEFIERSKEYHRKQQKPSRSWRR
;
A
#
# COMPACT_ATOMS: atom_id res chain seq x y z
N MET A 1 7.89 10.06 1.71
CA MET A 1 6.77 9.47 0.94
C MET A 1 6.60 10.29 -0.34
N SER A 2 6.75 9.66 -1.52
CA SER A 2 6.87 10.36 -2.81
C SER A 2 5.53 10.90 -3.32
N LEU A 3 5.51 12.19 -3.69
CA LEU A 3 4.38 12.95 -4.26
C LEU A 3 3.84 12.41 -5.61
N SER A 4 4.48 11.38 -6.19
CA SER A 4 4.11 10.83 -7.49
C SER A 4 2.83 9.98 -7.49
N LEU A 5 2.40 9.46 -6.34
CA LEU A 5 1.25 8.53 -6.24
C LEU A 5 -0.11 9.23 -6.13
N LEU A 6 -0.16 10.49 -5.65
CA LEU A 6 -1.38 11.29 -5.52
C LEU A 6 -2.12 11.52 -6.85
N ARG A 7 -1.41 11.47 -7.99
CA ARG A 7 -1.98 11.77 -9.30
C ARG A 7 -2.79 10.63 -9.92
N SER A 8 -2.51 9.37 -9.58
CA SER A 8 -3.08 8.26 -10.35
C SER A 8 -4.51 7.89 -9.95
N ARG A 9 -4.89 8.05 -8.69
CA ARG A 9 -6.28 7.76 -8.22
C ARG A 9 -7.25 8.91 -8.47
N ALA A 10 -6.79 10.17 -8.53
CA ALA A 10 -7.64 11.32 -8.88
C ALA A 10 -8.25 11.20 -10.29
N ILE A 11 -7.54 10.57 -11.23
CA ILE A 11 -8.00 10.37 -12.61
C ILE A 11 -9.12 9.31 -12.70
N GLN A 12 -9.20 8.39 -11.73
CA GLN A 12 -10.17 7.29 -11.74
C GLN A 12 -11.51 7.66 -11.09
N GLN A 13 -11.56 8.65 -10.20
CA GLN A 13 -12.82 9.16 -9.63
C GLN A 13 -13.52 10.22 -10.50
N LEU A 14 -12.80 10.88 -11.41
CA LEU A 14 -13.37 11.89 -12.32
C LEU A 14 -14.19 11.30 -13.50
N SER A 15 -14.28 9.97 -13.64
CA SER A 15 -15.02 9.32 -14.74
C SER A 15 -16.38 8.73 -14.33
N LYS A 16 -16.81 8.88 -13.08
CA LYS A 16 -18.10 8.36 -12.58
C LYS A 16 -19.00 9.45 -12.01
N THR A 17 -19.52 10.34 -12.87
CA THR A 17 -20.71 11.15 -12.55
C THR A 17 -21.54 11.41 -13.82
N PRO A 18 -22.85 11.08 -13.84
CA PRO A 18 -23.72 11.43 -14.95
C PRO A 18 -24.17 12.90 -14.87
N THR A 19 -24.38 13.48 -16.05
CA THR A 19 -24.64 14.89 -16.34
C THR A 19 -26.05 15.36 -15.97
N HIS A 20 -26.17 16.57 -15.39
CA HIS A 20 -27.27 17.49 -15.73
C HIS A 20 -26.83 18.96 -15.66
N LYS A 21 -27.38 19.75 -16.57
CA LYS A 21 -26.95 21.08 -17.02
C LYS A 21 -27.29 22.22 -16.03
N THR A 22 -26.53 23.30 -16.21
CA THR A 22 -26.88 24.74 -16.15
C THR A 22 -26.31 25.51 -14.96
N LEU A 23 -25.17 26.20 -15.16
CA LEU A 23 -25.14 27.66 -15.26
C LEU A 23 -23.74 28.13 -15.67
N ASN A 24 -23.71 28.91 -16.74
CA ASN A 24 -22.57 29.67 -17.22
C ASN A 24 -22.13 30.70 -16.17
N ASN A 25 -20.82 30.94 -16.12
CA ASN A 25 -20.19 32.19 -16.58
C ASN A 25 -19.13 32.64 -15.57
N LEU A 26 -17.86 32.56 -15.97
CA LEU A 26 -16.88 33.65 -15.91
C LEU A 26 -15.51 33.12 -16.33
N ASN A 27 -15.13 33.54 -17.54
CA ASN A 27 -13.79 33.92 -18.01
C ASN A 27 -12.59 33.33 -17.25
N SER A 28 -11.83 32.44 -17.88
CA SER A 28 -10.71 32.77 -18.79
C SER A 28 -9.60 33.57 -18.10
N ASN A 29 -8.49 32.89 -17.80
CA ASN A 29 -7.31 32.97 -18.65
C ASN A 29 -6.14 32.17 -18.06
N SER A 30 -5.57 31.35 -18.95
CA SER A 30 -4.14 31.12 -19.15
C SER A 30 -3.23 30.83 -17.95
N CYS A 31 -2.62 29.64 -17.97
CA CYS A 31 -1.21 29.54 -18.35
C CYS A 31 -0.81 28.08 -18.61
N ARG A 32 -0.52 27.79 -19.89
CA ARG A 32 0.10 26.55 -20.35
C ARG A 32 1.62 26.66 -20.21
N ARG A 33 2.19 25.63 -19.58
CA ARG A 33 3.41 24.89 -19.94
C ARG A 33 4.49 25.63 -20.74
N PHE A 34 5.60 25.88 -20.07
CA PHE A 34 6.94 25.94 -20.68
C PHE A 34 7.38 24.54 -21.14
N PHE A 35 8.00 24.46 -22.32
CA PHE A 35 9.27 23.78 -22.64
C PHE A 35 9.39 23.62 -24.16
N SER A 36 10.38 24.26 -24.77
CA SER A 36 11.05 23.78 -26.00
C SER A 36 12.41 24.45 -26.15
N SER A 37 13.33 23.73 -26.79
CA SER A 37 14.79 23.82 -26.72
C SER A 37 15.46 24.21 -28.04
N ASN A 38 16.62 24.88 -27.91
CA ASN A 38 17.83 24.92 -28.77
C ASN A 38 18.15 26.16 -29.67
N PRO A 39 19.46 26.50 -29.85
CA PRO A 39 20.01 27.79 -30.37
C PRO A 39 20.75 27.59 -31.74
N PRO A 40 21.78 28.38 -32.17
CA PRO A 40 22.01 29.84 -32.29
C PRO A 40 22.28 30.28 -33.78
N LYS A 41 22.48 31.58 -34.07
CA LYS A 41 23.28 32.06 -35.23
C LYS A 41 23.70 33.53 -35.08
N GLU A 42 24.97 33.80 -35.42
CA GLU A 42 25.77 35.02 -35.21
C GLU A 42 25.82 35.99 -36.45
N PRO A 43 26.49 37.17 -36.39
CA PRO A 43 26.15 38.45 -37.07
C PRO A 43 27.01 38.70 -38.34
N PRO A 44 27.14 39.93 -38.98
CA PRO A 44 27.76 41.16 -38.41
C PRO A 44 27.30 42.56 -38.97
N LEU A 45 27.77 43.61 -38.25
CA LEU A 45 28.19 44.99 -38.63
C LEU A 45 27.61 45.78 -39.84
N SER A 46 27.24 47.04 -39.58
CA SER A 46 27.79 48.21 -40.33
C SER A 46 27.61 49.55 -39.61
N SER A 47 28.55 50.42 -39.91
CA SER A 47 29.02 51.63 -39.21
C SER A 47 28.69 52.93 -39.97
N ALA A 48 29.06 54.05 -39.33
CA ALA A 48 29.27 55.42 -39.86
C ALA A 48 28.05 56.37 -39.73
N SER A 49 28.16 57.64 -39.34
CA SER A 49 29.32 58.47 -38.95
C SER A 49 28.83 59.82 -38.38
N SER A 50 29.65 60.34 -37.45
CA SER A 50 29.87 61.73 -36.99
C SER A 50 29.10 62.91 -37.60
N THR A 51 28.65 63.82 -36.74
CA THR A 51 28.99 65.25 -36.81
C THR A 51 28.96 65.88 -35.41
N THR A 52 30.05 66.58 -35.10
CA THR A 52 30.33 67.39 -33.91
C THR A 52 29.78 68.81 -34.09
N TYR A 53 29.19 69.37 -33.03
CA TYR A 53 29.17 70.81 -32.76
C TYR A 53 29.37 71.00 -31.25
N ASP A 54 30.46 71.68 -30.90
CA ASP A 54 30.74 72.22 -29.57
C ASP A 54 29.97 73.54 -29.37
N ASP A 55 29.38 73.74 -28.19
CA ASP A 55 29.26 75.07 -27.59
C ASP A 55 29.23 74.93 -26.02
N PRO A 56 29.80 75.88 -25.26
CA PRO A 56 30.39 75.64 -23.95
C PRO A 56 29.49 76.01 -22.75
N PHE A 57 29.92 75.57 -21.56
CA PHE A 57 29.42 75.89 -20.20
C PHE A 57 28.10 75.25 -19.76
N TYR A 58 28.18 74.01 -19.26
CA TYR A 58 27.34 73.57 -18.13
C TYR A 58 28.09 72.51 -17.31
N SER A 59 28.55 72.87 -16.11
CA SER A 59 29.02 71.91 -15.11
C SER A 59 27.78 71.27 -14.44
N PRO A 60 27.66 69.93 -14.35
CA PRO A 60 26.56 69.33 -13.61
C PRO A 60 26.73 69.58 -12.10
N PRO A 61 25.63 69.83 -11.35
CA PRO A 61 25.72 70.01 -9.89
C PRO A 61 26.14 68.70 -9.20
N PRO A 62 26.82 68.76 -8.04
CA PRO A 62 27.22 67.57 -7.30
C PRO A 62 26.00 66.75 -6.84
N PRO A 63 26.11 65.41 -6.78
CA PRO A 63 25.01 64.55 -6.38
C PRO A 63 24.58 64.82 -4.92
N PRO A 64 23.28 64.69 -4.60
CA PRO A 64 22.81 64.84 -3.23
C PRO A 64 23.41 63.76 -2.31
N PRO A 65 23.61 64.06 -1.02
CA PRO A 65 24.16 63.09 -0.07
C PRO A 65 23.26 61.85 0.01
N PRO A 66 23.84 60.65 0.21
CA PRO A 66 23.06 59.43 0.33
C PRO A 66 22.07 59.53 1.50
N PRO A 67 20.85 58.97 1.35
CA PRO A 67 19.87 58.99 2.42
C PRO A 67 20.43 58.30 3.67
N PRO A 68 20.08 58.78 4.88
CA PRO A 68 20.55 58.16 6.12
C PRO A 68 20.13 56.69 6.15
N PRO A 69 20.97 55.79 6.69
CA PRO A 69 20.63 54.37 6.76
C PRO A 69 19.31 54.19 7.52
N PRO A 70 18.42 53.30 7.08
CA PRO A 70 17.15 53.08 7.77
C PRO A 70 17.43 52.72 9.22
N LYS A 71 16.82 53.44 10.17
CA LYS A 71 16.92 53.15 11.60
C LYS A 71 16.42 51.71 11.83
N ARG A 72 17.34 50.75 11.99
CA ARG A 72 17.00 49.36 12.27
C ARG A 72 16.34 49.31 13.65
N ASN A 73 15.03 49.04 13.67
CA ASN A 73 14.30 48.83 14.91
C ASN A 73 14.77 47.50 15.53
N ALA A 74 15.73 47.58 16.46
CA ALA A 74 16.32 46.43 17.14
C ALA A 74 15.25 45.56 17.83
N PHE A 75 14.22 46.19 18.41
CA PHE A 75 13.08 45.49 19.02
C PHE A 75 12.28 44.66 18.01
N ALA A 76 11.90 45.22 16.87
CA ALA A 76 11.19 44.49 15.82
C ALA A 76 12.05 43.36 15.22
N THR A 77 13.37 43.55 15.19
CA THR A 77 14.32 42.55 14.71
C THR A 77 14.43 41.39 15.70
N ALA A 78 14.59 41.68 17.00
CA ALA A 78 14.60 40.68 18.07
C ALA A 78 13.27 39.90 18.15
N LEU A 79 12.13 40.59 17.99
CA LEU A 79 10.82 39.94 17.95
C LEU A 79 10.72 38.97 16.77
N LYS A 80 11.16 39.37 15.57
CA LYS A 80 11.21 38.50 14.38
C LYS A 80 12.10 37.27 14.62
N PHE A 81 13.28 37.44 15.21
CA PHE A 81 14.16 36.32 15.56
C PHE A 81 13.56 35.40 16.62
N GLY A 82 12.85 35.95 17.62
CA GLY A 82 12.14 35.16 18.63
C GLY A 82 11.04 34.30 18.02
N PHE A 83 10.23 34.87 17.13
CA PHE A 83 9.19 34.12 16.42
C PHE A 83 9.76 33.03 15.50
N THR A 84 10.83 33.32 14.75
CA THR A 84 11.44 32.31 13.87
C THR A 84 12.08 31.17 14.65
N ALA A 85 12.78 31.47 15.77
CA ALA A 85 13.36 30.45 16.63
C ALA A 85 12.29 29.56 17.29
N ALA A 86 11.22 30.16 17.81
CA ALA A 86 10.11 29.42 18.42
C ALA A 86 9.39 28.52 17.41
N PHE A 87 9.11 29.02 16.20
CA PHE A 87 8.49 28.23 15.13
C PHE A 87 9.39 27.06 14.70
N THR A 88 10.70 27.30 14.53
CA THR A 88 11.66 26.25 14.15
C THR A 88 11.77 25.19 15.23
N GLY A 89 11.83 25.59 16.51
CA GLY A 89 11.85 24.66 17.64
C GLY A 89 10.58 23.80 17.71
N LEU A 90 9.41 24.40 17.46
CA LEU A 90 8.14 23.68 17.40
C LEU A 90 8.09 22.67 16.24
N VAL A 91 8.55 23.06 15.04
CA VAL A 91 8.63 22.15 13.88
C VAL A 91 9.60 21.00 14.16
N ALA A 92 10.75 21.27 14.77
CA ALA A 92 11.72 20.23 15.12
C ALA A 92 11.15 19.25 16.16
N ALA A 93 10.53 19.76 17.23
CA ALA A 93 9.94 18.93 18.28
C ALA A 93 8.76 18.08 17.75
N THR A 94 7.88 18.67 16.95
CA THR A 94 6.76 17.94 16.32
C THR A 94 7.26 16.92 15.30
N GLY A 95 8.29 17.25 14.51
CA GLY A 95 8.95 16.33 13.60
C GLY A 95 9.55 15.13 14.33
N TYR A 96 10.27 15.37 15.43
CA TYR A 96 10.85 14.31 16.26
C TYR A 96 9.76 13.44 16.90
N ALA A 97 8.73 14.03 17.49
CA ALA A 97 7.62 13.29 18.10
C ALA A 97 6.88 12.41 17.07
N THR A 98 6.74 12.91 15.83
CA THR A 98 6.13 12.16 14.73
C THR A 98 6.98 10.98 14.30
N TYR A 99 8.30 11.13 14.30
CA TYR A 99 9.24 10.07 13.93
C TYR A 99 9.39 8.99 15.02
N ALA A 100 9.44 9.40 16.29
CA ALA A 100 9.80 8.51 17.40
C ALA A 100 8.61 7.76 18.04
N TYR A 101 7.39 8.29 17.93
CA TYR A 101 6.23 7.77 18.67
C TYR A 101 4.99 7.60 17.77
N THR A 102 4.17 6.61 18.10
CA THR A 102 2.84 6.41 17.47
C THR A 102 1.80 7.38 18.03
N VAL A 103 0.70 7.60 17.30
CA VAL A 103 -0.39 8.47 17.76
C VAL A 103 -0.94 8.01 19.10
N ASP A 104 -1.22 6.71 19.26
CA ASP A 104 -1.75 6.13 20.49
C ASP A 104 -0.80 6.33 21.68
N GLU A 105 0.50 6.23 21.44
CA GLU A 105 1.51 6.42 22.47
C GLU A 105 1.58 7.90 22.92
N ILE A 106 1.48 8.84 21.99
CA ILE A 106 1.42 10.27 22.30
C ILE A 106 0.09 10.61 22.98
N ASP A 107 -1.04 10.08 22.52
CA ASP A 107 -2.35 10.28 23.13
C ASP A 107 -2.32 9.83 24.60
N LYS A 108 -1.83 8.61 24.85
CA LYS A 108 -1.70 8.05 26.20
C LYS A 108 -0.76 8.88 27.10
N LYS A 109 0.41 9.29 26.59
CA LYS A 109 1.38 10.11 27.34
C LYS A 109 0.85 11.51 27.64
N THR A 110 0.04 12.09 26.75
CA THR A 110 -0.47 13.47 26.90
C THR A 110 -1.84 13.54 27.58
N LYS A 111 -2.56 12.43 27.72
CA LYS A 111 -3.92 12.38 28.28
C LYS A 111 -4.03 12.96 29.68
N GLY A 112 -3.10 12.62 30.58
CA GLY A 112 -3.08 13.15 31.95
C GLY A 112 -2.84 14.66 32.00
N PHE A 113 -1.90 15.15 31.19
CA PHE A 113 -1.61 16.57 31.05
C PHE A 113 -2.83 17.35 30.52
N ARG A 114 -3.44 16.89 29.42
CA ARG A 114 -4.64 17.52 28.84
C ARG A 114 -5.83 17.52 29.80
N ALA A 115 -6.06 16.41 30.52
CA ALA A 115 -7.14 16.31 31.50
C ALA A 115 -6.95 17.30 32.67
N SER A 116 -5.72 17.44 33.18
CA SER A 116 -5.40 18.37 34.29
C SER A 116 -5.70 19.84 33.94
N LEU A 117 -5.55 20.22 32.67
CA LEU A 117 -5.74 21.57 32.19
C LEU A 117 -7.20 21.92 31.87
N ASN A 118 -7.97 20.91 31.47
CA ASN A 118 -9.43 21.02 31.30
C ASN A 118 -10.18 21.08 32.64
N TYR A 119 -9.62 20.52 33.71
CA TYR A 119 -10.17 20.63 35.07
C TYR A 119 -9.98 22.04 35.64
N SER A 120 -8.77 22.59 35.54
CA SER A 120 -8.43 23.92 36.08
C SER A 120 -9.17 25.09 35.41
N THR A 121 -9.82 24.86 34.26
CA THR A 121 -10.59 25.89 33.54
C THR A 121 -12.03 26.05 34.03
N LYS A 122 -12.57 25.06 34.77
CA LYS A 122 -13.97 25.09 35.21
C LYS A 122 -14.20 25.80 36.55
N ASP A 123 -13.20 25.92 37.42
CA ASP A 123 -13.45 26.29 38.81
C ASP A 123 -12.89 27.63 39.33
N ASP A 124 -12.11 28.44 38.58
CA ASP A 124 -11.48 29.64 39.19
C ASP A 124 -11.56 30.92 38.33
N ALA A 125 -12.52 31.79 38.66
CA ALA A 125 -12.75 33.08 37.99
C ALA A 125 -12.05 34.26 38.70
N THR A 126 -10.79 34.53 38.36
CA THR A 126 -10.15 35.86 38.55
C THR A 126 -9.39 36.27 37.28
N THR A 127 -9.28 37.56 36.97
CA THR A 127 -8.74 38.08 35.70
C THR A 127 -7.29 37.64 35.40
N ILE A 128 -6.48 37.46 36.44
CA ILE A 128 -5.11 36.91 36.34
C ILE A 128 -5.14 35.40 36.09
N ASN A 129 -6.08 34.68 36.71
CA ASN A 129 -6.30 33.26 36.44
C ASN A 129 -6.89 33.01 35.05
N LYS A 130 -7.62 33.97 34.47
CA LYS A 130 -8.10 33.92 33.07
C LYS A 130 -6.96 34.04 32.05
N LEU A 131 -5.96 34.88 32.33
CA LEU A 131 -4.76 34.97 31.51
C LEU A 131 -3.87 33.72 31.67
N ARG A 132 -3.70 33.23 32.91
CA ARG A 132 -3.00 31.96 33.18
C ARG A 132 -3.72 30.77 32.53
N SER A 133 -5.03 30.66 32.64
CA SER A 133 -5.79 29.57 32.01
C SER A 133 -5.78 29.66 30.48
N ALA A 134 -5.77 30.86 29.90
CA ALA A 134 -5.58 31.04 28.46
C ALA A 134 -4.17 30.62 27.98
N ILE A 135 -3.12 30.97 28.74
CA ILE A 135 -1.73 30.61 28.43
C ILE A 135 -1.48 29.11 28.62
N VAL A 136 -2.05 28.50 29.68
CA VAL A 136 -1.83 27.09 30.01
C VAL A 136 -2.76 26.16 29.22
N SER A 137 -3.94 26.62 28.79
CA SER A 137 -4.81 25.85 27.87
C SER A 137 -4.30 25.83 26.42
N ALA A 138 -3.45 26.79 26.02
CA ALA A 138 -2.91 26.84 24.66
C ALA A 138 -2.04 25.62 24.30
N PRO A 139 -1.11 25.14 25.16
CA PRO A 139 -0.37 23.89 24.94
C PRO A 139 -1.28 22.65 24.80
N ALA A 140 -2.29 22.51 25.65
CA ALA A 140 -3.22 21.36 25.56
C ALA A 140 -3.97 21.36 24.23
N LYS A 141 -4.52 22.52 23.83
CA LYS A 141 -5.20 22.68 22.53
C LYS A 141 -4.27 22.48 21.34
N ALA A 142 -3.00 22.87 21.45
CA ALA A 142 -2.01 22.61 20.41
C ALA A 142 -1.69 21.12 20.27
N ILE A 143 -1.62 20.38 21.38
CA ILE A 143 -1.47 18.91 21.37
C ILE A 143 -2.72 18.27 20.76
N ASP A 144 -3.92 18.70 21.14
CA ASP A 144 -5.17 18.19 20.57
C ASP A 144 -5.24 18.46 19.05
N LEU A 145 -4.87 19.67 18.61
CA LEU A 145 -4.78 20.01 17.19
C LEU A 145 -3.76 19.14 16.44
N TYR A 146 -2.58 18.89 17.04
CA TYR A 146 -1.57 18.00 16.47
C TYR A 146 -2.09 16.56 16.34
N LEU A 147 -2.73 16.03 17.40
CA LEU A 147 -3.31 14.69 17.40
C LEU A 147 -4.43 14.56 16.37
N ASP A 148 -5.33 15.55 16.26
CA ASP A 148 -6.41 15.56 15.28
C ASP A 148 -5.87 15.60 13.83
N ILE A 149 -4.94 16.52 13.53
CA ILE A 149 -4.30 16.61 12.21
C ILE A 149 -3.58 15.31 11.87
N ARG A 150 -2.79 14.77 12.82
CA ARG A 150 -2.04 13.53 12.59
C ARG A 150 -2.96 12.33 12.40
N SER A 151 -4.01 12.21 13.20
CA SER A 151 -4.99 11.12 13.06
C SER A 151 -5.66 11.16 11.69
N LYS A 152 -6.06 12.35 11.20
CA LYS A 152 -6.63 12.52 9.86
C LYS A 152 -5.64 12.17 8.74
N ILE A 153 -4.36 12.54 8.90
CA ILE A 153 -3.32 12.17 7.93
C ILE A 153 -3.11 10.65 7.93
N GLU A 154 -3.02 10.03 9.11
CA GLU A 154 -2.83 8.58 9.24
C GLU A 154 -4.05 7.80 8.72
N GLU A 155 -5.27 8.26 8.98
CA GLU A 155 -6.50 7.70 8.40
C GLU A 155 -6.49 7.81 6.87
N HIS A 156 -6.10 8.97 6.34
CA HIS A 156 -5.99 9.15 4.90
C HIS A 156 -4.92 8.22 4.30
N VAL A 157 -3.77 8.05 4.95
CA VAL A 157 -2.74 7.08 4.53
C VAL A 157 -3.28 5.64 4.60
N ARG A 158 -4.05 5.33 5.66
CA ARG A 158 -4.66 4.02 5.89
C ARG A 158 -5.58 3.62 4.76
N GLU A 159 -6.36 4.55 4.21
CA GLU A 159 -7.20 4.35 3.02
C GLU A 159 -6.40 3.89 1.77
N PHE A 160 -5.11 4.23 1.70
CA PHE A 160 -4.23 3.78 0.62
C PHE A 160 -3.45 2.51 0.95
N SER A 161 -3.19 2.22 2.23
CA SER A 161 -2.36 1.11 2.66
C SER A 161 -3.14 -0.14 3.08
N GLU A 162 -4.29 0.02 3.72
CA GLU A 162 -5.11 -1.09 4.18
C GLU A 162 -6.04 -1.61 3.09
N PRO A 163 -6.40 -2.91 3.16
CA PRO A 163 -7.36 -3.46 2.22
C PRO A 163 -8.74 -2.80 2.38
N LEU A 164 -9.49 -2.78 1.28
CA LEU A 164 -10.74 -2.02 1.14
C LEU A 164 -11.84 -2.35 2.17
N SER A 165 -11.75 -3.50 2.84
CA SER A 165 -12.72 -4.00 3.80
C SER A 165 -12.03 -4.83 4.88
N ASP A 166 -12.60 -4.82 6.09
CA ASP A 166 -12.18 -5.71 7.18
C ASP A 166 -12.52 -7.18 6.89
N LYS A 167 -13.63 -7.40 6.17
CA LYS A 167 -14.04 -8.71 5.66
C LYS A 167 -13.96 -8.71 4.14
N LEU A 168 -13.03 -9.48 3.59
CA LEU A 168 -12.79 -9.59 2.16
C LEU A 168 -13.78 -10.50 1.45
N LEU A 169 -14.30 -11.51 2.15
CA LEU A 169 -15.27 -12.47 1.62
C LEU A 169 -16.61 -12.37 2.37
N PRO A 170 -17.74 -12.67 1.69
CA PRO A 170 -19.05 -12.70 2.33
C PRO A 170 -19.13 -13.77 3.43
N ASP A 171 -20.09 -13.60 4.35
CA ASP A 171 -20.36 -14.58 5.41
C ASP A 171 -20.87 -15.90 4.79
N LEU A 172 -20.35 -17.02 5.29
CA LEU A 172 -20.84 -18.34 4.92
C LEU A 172 -22.14 -18.67 5.68
N PRO A 173 -23.08 -19.42 5.09
CA PRO A 173 -24.24 -19.90 5.80
C PRO A 173 -23.81 -20.81 6.98
N PRO A 174 -24.49 -20.76 8.14
CA PRO A 174 -24.05 -21.43 9.38
C PRO A 174 -23.80 -22.94 9.27
N GLN A 175 -24.46 -23.60 8.32
CA GLN A 175 -24.40 -25.05 8.13
C GLN A 175 -23.24 -25.50 7.24
N VAL A 176 -22.57 -24.58 6.53
CA VAL A 176 -21.56 -24.93 5.53
C VAL A 176 -20.16 -24.73 6.10
N GLN A 177 -19.44 -25.83 6.20
CA GLN A 177 -18.09 -25.90 6.74
C GLN A 177 -17.15 -26.41 5.64
N ILE A 178 -16.64 -25.48 4.83
CA ILE A 178 -15.78 -25.76 3.66
C ILE A 178 -14.34 -25.37 3.95
N TYR A 179 -13.40 -26.05 3.29
CA TYR A 179 -12.01 -25.62 3.26
C TYR A 179 -11.84 -24.54 2.18
N THR A 180 -11.04 -23.51 2.47
CA THR A 180 -10.77 -22.42 1.54
C THR A 180 -9.36 -22.56 0.99
N LEU A 181 -9.25 -22.67 -0.34
CA LEU A 181 -7.99 -22.74 -1.05
C LEU A 181 -7.71 -21.39 -1.71
N VAL A 182 -6.79 -20.63 -1.12
CA VAL A 182 -6.36 -19.34 -1.63
C VAL A 182 -5.18 -19.57 -2.56
N VAL A 183 -5.24 -19.07 -3.79
CA VAL A 183 -4.20 -19.30 -4.78
C VAL A 183 -3.78 -17.97 -5.41
N ASP A 184 -2.48 -17.74 -5.51
CA ASP A 184 -1.94 -16.58 -6.22
C ASP A 184 -2.04 -16.76 -7.74
N LEU A 185 -2.05 -15.65 -8.48
CA LEU A 185 -2.21 -15.69 -9.93
C LEU A 185 -0.84 -15.76 -10.63
N ASN A 186 0.02 -14.77 -10.40
CA ASN A 186 1.30 -14.62 -11.10
C ASN A 186 2.33 -15.64 -10.59
N GLU A 187 3.08 -16.24 -11.52
CA GLU A 187 4.10 -17.27 -11.26
C GLU A 187 3.56 -18.51 -10.52
N THR A 188 2.23 -18.64 -10.42
CA THR A 188 1.54 -19.70 -9.68
C THR A 188 0.56 -20.42 -10.60
N LEU A 189 -0.46 -19.73 -11.13
CA LEU A 189 -1.42 -20.27 -12.11
C LEU A 189 -1.08 -19.86 -13.54
N VAL A 190 -0.54 -18.65 -13.70
CA VAL A 190 -0.15 -18.08 -14.99
C VAL A 190 1.18 -17.35 -14.87
N TYR A 191 1.82 -17.09 -15.99
CA TYR A 191 3.00 -16.25 -16.08
C TYR A 191 2.79 -15.22 -17.18
N SER A 192 3.00 -13.95 -16.86
CA SER A 192 2.90 -12.86 -17.82
C SER A 192 4.27 -12.27 -18.08
N ASP A 193 4.64 -12.17 -19.35
CA ASP A 193 5.88 -11.50 -19.75
C ASP A 193 5.64 -10.45 -20.83
N TRP A 194 6.60 -9.56 -20.96
CA TRP A 194 6.63 -8.58 -22.04
C TRP A 194 7.87 -8.81 -22.89
N LYS A 195 7.67 -8.96 -24.21
CA LYS A 195 8.77 -8.91 -25.18
C LYS A 195 8.49 -7.84 -26.22
N ARG A 196 9.56 -7.25 -26.76
CA ARG A 196 9.47 -6.11 -27.67
C ARG A 196 8.67 -6.41 -28.93
N GLU A 197 8.74 -7.64 -29.43
CA GLU A 197 8.10 -8.09 -30.67
C GLU A 197 6.63 -8.41 -30.48
N ARG A 198 6.24 -8.91 -29.30
CA ARG A 198 4.91 -9.48 -29.05
C ARG A 198 4.07 -8.73 -28.03
N GLY A 199 4.65 -7.76 -27.33
CA GLY A 199 4.04 -7.07 -26.21
C GLY A 199 3.83 -7.97 -25.00
N TRP A 200 2.84 -7.61 -24.17
CA TRP A 200 2.41 -8.39 -23.03
C TRP A 200 1.71 -9.67 -23.48
N ARG A 201 2.15 -10.82 -22.98
CA ARG A 201 1.45 -12.10 -23.14
C ARG A 201 1.35 -12.82 -21.81
N THR A 202 0.27 -13.55 -21.64
CA THR A 202 0.00 -14.39 -20.47
C THR A 202 -0.05 -15.84 -20.90
N PHE A 203 0.67 -16.69 -20.19
CA PHE A 203 0.77 -18.12 -20.44
C PHE A 203 0.13 -18.87 -19.28
N LYS A 204 -0.59 -19.95 -19.60
CA LYS A 204 -1.17 -20.85 -18.60
C LYS A 204 -0.09 -21.81 -18.09
N ARG A 205 -0.02 -22.01 -16.77
CA ARG A 205 0.83 -23.06 -16.22
C ARG A 205 0.28 -24.44 -16.61
N PRO A 206 1.12 -25.41 -17.00
CA PRO A 206 0.66 -26.75 -17.31
C PRO A 206 -0.17 -27.35 -16.16
N GLY A 207 -1.31 -27.97 -16.49
CA GLY A 207 -2.19 -28.61 -15.51
C GLY A 207 -3.11 -27.68 -14.72
N VAL A 208 -3.09 -26.36 -14.97
CA VAL A 208 -3.93 -25.39 -14.24
C VAL A 208 -5.43 -25.68 -14.36
N ASP A 209 -5.89 -26.05 -15.56
CA ASP A 209 -7.31 -26.32 -15.80
C ASP A 209 -7.79 -27.53 -14.98
N ALA A 210 -6.99 -28.61 -14.98
CA ALA A 210 -7.27 -29.82 -14.20
C ALA A 210 -7.18 -29.57 -12.69
N PHE A 211 -6.23 -28.74 -12.25
CA PHE A 211 -6.08 -28.35 -10.86
C PHE A 211 -7.31 -27.62 -10.34
N LEU A 212 -7.78 -26.59 -11.07
CA LEU A 212 -8.95 -25.81 -10.69
C LEU A 212 -10.23 -26.65 -10.71
N GLU A 213 -10.45 -27.42 -11.78
CA GLU A 213 -11.65 -28.26 -11.94
C GLU A 213 -11.76 -29.36 -10.87
N HIS A 214 -10.64 -30.02 -10.56
CA HIS A 214 -10.65 -31.10 -9.59
C HIS A 214 -10.79 -30.59 -8.16
N LEU A 215 -10.03 -29.56 -7.79
CA LEU A 215 -10.05 -29.02 -6.43
C LEU A 215 -11.26 -28.15 -6.15
N GLY A 216 -11.89 -27.55 -7.18
CA GLY A 216 -13.12 -26.78 -7.03
C GLY A 216 -14.30 -27.61 -6.50
N GLN A 217 -14.23 -28.94 -6.57
CA GLN A 217 -15.22 -29.85 -5.98
C GLN A 217 -15.08 -30.00 -4.47
N TYR A 218 -13.89 -29.72 -3.93
CA TYR A 218 -13.55 -29.94 -2.51
C TYR A 218 -13.33 -28.65 -1.74
N TYR A 219 -12.88 -27.59 -2.42
CA TYR A 219 -12.47 -26.33 -1.82
C TYR A 219 -13.26 -25.15 -2.38
N GLU A 220 -13.48 -24.15 -1.54
CA GLU A 220 -13.77 -22.80 -1.98
C GLU A 220 -12.47 -22.18 -2.52
N ILE A 221 -12.33 -22.12 -3.85
CA ILE A 221 -11.14 -21.55 -4.47
C ILE A 221 -11.25 -20.02 -4.53
N VAL A 222 -10.25 -19.35 -3.96
CA VAL A 222 -10.13 -17.88 -3.96
C VAL A 222 -8.84 -17.49 -4.65
N VAL A 223 -8.92 -16.78 -5.77
CA VAL A 223 -7.72 -16.21 -6.40
C VAL A 223 -7.37 -14.91 -5.69
N TYR A 224 -6.16 -14.80 -5.13
CA TYR A 224 -5.71 -13.62 -4.39
C TYR A 224 -4.39 -13.08 -4.94
N SER A 225 -4.52 -12.12 -5.84
CA SER A 225 -3.39 -11.51 -6.56
C SER A 225 -3.07 -10.10 -6.06
N ASP A 226 -1.79 -9.75 -6.07
CA ASP A 226 -1.30 -8.37 -5.90
C ASP A 226 -1.36 -7.56 -7.20
N SER A 227 -1.91 -8.07 -8.29
CA SER A 227 -2.09 -7.32 -9.53
C SER A 227 -3.35 -6.47 -9.51
N LEU A 228 -3.37 -5.41 -10.33
CA LEU A 228 -4.57 -4.55 -10.45
C LEU A 228 -5.73 -5.37 -11.02
N GLN A 229 -6.94 -5.08 -10.55
CA GLN A 229 -8.16 -5.77 -10.97
C GLN A 229 -8.33 -5.79 -12.51
N MET A 230 -7.98 -4.68 -13.18
CA MET A 230 -8.03 -4.58 -14.65
C MET A 230 -7.18 -5.62 -15.40
N TYR A 231 -6.17 -6.19 -14.76
CA TYR A 231 -5.36 -7.29 -15.31
C TYR A 231 -5.90 -8.66 -14.87
N VAL A 232 -6.33 -8.76 -13.61
CA VAL A 232 -6.78 -10.01 -12.99
C VAL A 232 -8.07 -10.51 -13.63
N ASP A 233 -9.08 -9.64 -13.78
CA ASP A 233 -10.41 -10.00 -14.27
C ASP A 233 -10.37 -10.68 -15.66
N PRO A 234 -9.76 -10.09 -16.71
CA PRO A 234 -9.74 -10.70 -18.04
C PRO A 234 -8.87 -11.97 -18.16
N ILE A 235 -7.96 -12.19 -17.20
CA ILE A 235 -7.17 -13.43 -17.13
C ILE A 235 -8.02 -14.53 -16.51
N ILE A 236 -8.65 -14.26 -15.36
CA ILE A 236 -9.51 -15.23 -14.67
C ILE A 236 -10.68 -15.64 -15.55
N GLU A 237 -11.34 -14.68 -16.23
CA GLU A 237 -12.46 -14.97 -17.14
C GLU A 237 -12.11 -15.92 -18.28
N ARG A 238 -10.84 -15.95 -18.72
CA ARG A 238 -10.34 -16.88 -19.75
C ARG A 238 -9.77 -18.16 -19.17
N LEU A 239 -9.31 -18.13 -17.92
CA LEU A 239 -8.70 -19.27 -17.25
C LEU A 239 -9.77 -20.22 -16.69
N ASP A 240 -10.86 -19.66 -16.18
CA ASP A 240 -11.90 -20.40 -15.44
C ASP A 240 -13.20 -20.55 -16.25
N GLU A 241 -13.11 -21.30 -17.34
CA GLU A 241 -14.26 -21.60 -18.20
C GLU A 241 -15.35 -22.41 -17.49
N LYS A 242 -14.99 -23.16 -16.44
CA LYS A 242 -15.88 -24.04 -15.66
C LYS A 242 -16.40 -23.41 -14.38
N HIS A 243 -16.07 -22.14 -14.11
CA HIS A 243 -16.50 -21.41 -12.91
C HIS A 243 -16.16 -22.12 -11.59
N SER A 244 -14.95 -22.70 -11.51
CA SER A 244 -14.42 -23.36 -10.31
C SER A 244 -13.91 -22.36 -9.26
N ILE A 245 -13.64 -21.11 -9.64
CA ILE A 245 -13.18 -20.05 -8.73
C ILE A 245 -14.40 -19.36 -8.09
N ALA A 246 -14.50 -19.44 -6.76
CA ALA A 246 -15.60 -18.83 -6.01
C ALA A 246 -15.44 -17.31 -5.87
N HIS A 247 -14.22 -16.86 -5.58
CA HIS A 247 -13.93 -15.44 -5.33
C HIS A 247 -12.61 -14.99 -5.95
N ARG A 248 -12.55 -13.71 -6.31
CA ARG A 248 -11.36 -13.05 -6.86
C ARG A 248 -11.02 -11.80 -6.05
N LEU A 249 -9.79 -11.75 -5.57
CA LEU A 249 -9.22 -10.66 -4.80
C LEU A 249 -8.01 -10.11 -5.58
N SER A 250 -7.99 -8.80 -5.77
CA SER A 250 -6.93 -8.09 -6.48
C SER A 250 -6.12 -7.22 -5.51
N ARG A 251 -5.19 -6.41 -6.04
CA ARG A 251 -4.34 -5.49 -5.25
C ARG A 251 -5.11 -4.67 -4.21
N ALA A 252 -6.35 -4.27 -4.49
CA ALA A 252 -7.17 -3.47 -3.56
C ALA A 252 -7.50 -4.21 -2.25
N ALA A 253 -7.39 -5.54 -2.24
CA ALA A 253 -7.57 -6.39 -1.07
C ALA A 253 -6.26 -6.71 -0.35
N THR A 254 -5.11 -6.21 -0.79
CA THR A 254 -3.80 -6.46 -0.14
C THR A 254 -3.46 -5.36 0.86
N LEU A 255 -2.66 -5.70 1.86
CA LEU A 255 -2.05 -4.74 2.77
C LEU A 255 -0.74 -4.23 2.16
N TYR A 256 -0.65 -2.94 1.88
CA TYR A 256 0.58 -2.30 1.43
C TYR A 256 1.40 -1.81 2.62
N LYS A 257 2.57 -2.40 2.83
CA LYS A 257 3.47 -2.09 3.94
C LYS A 257 4.92 -2.16 3.46
N ASP A 258 5.74 -1.19 3.87
CA ASP A 258 7.19 -1.16 3.59
C ASP A 258 7.55 -1.35 2.10
N GLY A 259 6.72 -0.81 1.20
CA GLY A 259 6.94 -0.89 -0.24
C GLY A 259 6.49 -2.21 -0.88
N LYS A 260 5.93 -3.15 -0.11
CA LYS A 260 5.47 -4.47 -0.57
C LYS A 260 3.97 -4.67 -0.30
N HIS A 261 3.36 -5.55 -1.10
CA HIS A 261 1.97 -5.98 -0.93
C HIS A 261 1.93 -7.32 -0.21
N TYR A 262 1.23 -7.36 0.91
CA TYR A 262 1.00 -8.53 1.72
C TYR A 262 -0.45 -9.00 1.60
N ARG A 263 -0.63 -10.32 1.55
CA ARG A 263 -1.92 -10.99 1.66
C ARG A 263 -2.18 -11.26 3.14
N ASP A 264 -3.26 -10.69 3.66
CA ASP A 264 -3.70 -10.92 5.03
C ASP A 264 -4.87 -11.92 5.03
N LEU A 265 -4.56 -13.19 5.35
CA LEU A 265 -5.55 -14.26 5.36
C LEU A 265 -6.56 -14.10 6.51
N SER A 266 -6.23 -13.34 7.56
CA SER A 266 -7.14 -13.09 8.69
C SER A 266 -8.38 -12.30 8.26
N LYS A 267 -8.26 -11.49 7.20
CA LYS A 267 -9.34 -10.68 6.64
C LYS A 267 -10.24 -11.43 5.67
N LEU A 268 -9.95 -12.70 5.37
CA LEU A 268 -10.79 -13.52 4.48
C LEU A 268 -12.13 -13.90 5.09
N ASN A 269 -12.38 -13.64 6.38
CA ASN A 269 -13.62 -14.03 7.05
C ASN A 269 -13.87 -15.55 6.95
N ARG A 270 -12.81 -16.34 7.14
CA ARG A 270 -12.80 -17.81 7.15
C ARG A 270 -12.03 -18.29 8.37
N ASP A 271 -12.28 -19.51 8.84
CA ASP A 271 -11.52 -20.10 9.94
C ASP A 271 -10.07 -20.37 9.48
N PRO A 272 -9.04 -19.75 10.10
CA PRO A 272 -7.65 -19.97 9.74
C PRO A 272 -7.23 -21.43 9.80
N ARG A 273 -7.90 -22.28 10.59
CA ARG A 273 -7.64 -23.73 10.65
C ARG A 273 -8.00 -24.47 9.36
N ARG A 274 -8.69 -23.82 8.42
CA ARG A 274 -9.23 -24.40 7.18
C ARG A 274 -8.83 -23.63 5.93
N VAL A 275 -7.93 -22.66 6.07
CA VAL A 275 -7.42 -21.85 4.96
C VAL A 275 -6.04 -22.38 4.56
N ILE A 276 -5.80 -22.54 3.27
CA ILE A 276 -4.50 -22.88 2.71
C ILE A 276 -4.18 -21.85 1.62
N TYR A 277 -3.00 -21.23 1.68
CA TYR A 277 -2.54 -20.29 0.66
C TYR A 277 -1.41 -20.88 -0.18
N ILE A 278 -1.58 -20.95 -1.50
CA ILE A 278 -0.58 -21.47 -2.44
C ILE A 278 -0.03 -20.33 -3.29
N SER A 279 1.29 -20.16 -3.31
CA SER A 279 1.98 -19.21 -4.18
C SER A 279 3.44 -19.63 -4.41
N GLY A 280 4.02 -19.20 -5.54
CA GLY A 280 5.46 -19.26 -5.77
C GLY A 280 6.28 -18.50 -4.71
N HIS A 281 5.71 -17.44 -4.15
CA HIS A 281 6.36 -16.53 -3.20
C HIS A 281 5.59 -16.44 -1.88
N ALA A 282 5.00 -17.57 -1.47
CA ALA A 282 4.04 -17.60 -0.37
C ALA A 282 4.64 -17.04 0.93
N LEU A 283 5.85 -17.46 1.31
CA LEU A 283 6.49 -17.02 2.56
C LEU A 283 6.87 -15.52 2.59
N GLU A 284 7.04 -14.89 1.42
CA GLU A 284 7.41 -13.47 1.33
C GLU A 284 6.20 -12.53 1.32
N GLN A 285 5.05 -13.04 0.87
CA GLN A 285 3.87 -12.25 0.57
C GLN A 285 2.71 -12.48 1.53
N CYS A 286 2.77 -13.51 2.38
CA CYS A 286 1.71 -13.97 3.26
C CYS A 286 2.00 -13.50 4.70
N LEU A 287 1.03 -12.93 5.42
CA LEU A 287 1.22 -12.55 6.83
C LEU A 287 1.12 -13.73 7.82
N GLN A 288 0.48 -14.83 7.41
CA GLN A 288 0.23 -16.02 8.23
C GLN A 288 1.01 -17.23 7.68
N PRO A 289 2.35 -17.30 7.84
CA PRO A 289 3.22 -18.30 7.22
C PRO A 289 2.78 -19.75 7.46
N GLU A 290 2.13 -20.03 8.59
CA GLU A 290 1.64 -21.35 8.97
C GLU A 290 0.50 -21.90 8.07
N ASN A 291 -0.13 -21.02 7.29
CA ASN A 291 -1.16 -21.37 6.32
C ASN A 291 -0.63 -21.42 4.88
N CYS A 292 0.63 -21.04 4.65
CA CYS A 292 1.15 -20.85 3.30
C CYS A 292 1.93 -22.10 2.83
N VAL A 293 1.69 -22.49 1.60
CA VAL A 293 2.34 -23.57 0.86
C VAL A 293 3.12 -22.93 -0.27
N GLN A 294 4.44 -22.82 -0.08
CA GLN A 294 5.30 -22.29 -1.13
C GLN A 294 5.59 -23.38 -2.16
N ILE A 295 5.30 -23.08 -3.41
CA ILE A 295 5.61 -23.94 -4.55
C ILE A 295 6.71 -23.31 -5.41
N LYS A 296 7.23 -24.06 -6.38
CA LYS A 296 8.18 -23.51 -7.36
C LYS A 296 7.49 -22.39 -8.18
N PRO A 297 8.05 -21.16 -8.21
CA PRO A 297 7.61 -20.12 -9.14
C PRO A 297 7.74 -20.61 -10.58
N TRP A 298 6.71 -20.40 -11.38
CA TRP A 298 6.66 -20.90 -12.75
C TRP A 298 6.97 -19.82 -13.77
N THR A 299 7.79 -20.18 -14.76
CA THR A 299 8.11 -19.36 -15.94
C THR A 299 7.90 -20.18 -17.21
N THR A 300 7.82 -19.51 -18.36
CA THR A 300 7.63 -20.18 -19.67
C THR A 300 8.78 -21.10 -20.08
N ASP A 301 9.93 -21.02 -19.42
CA ASP A 301 11.10 -21.84 -19.75
C ASP A 301 10.94 -23.28 -19.23
N ASP A 302 10.05 -23.51 -18.25
CA ASP A 302 9.78 -24.83 -17.70
C ASP A 302 8.53 -25.48 -18.33
N VAL A 303 8.77 -26.15 -19.46
CA VAL A 303 7.74 -26.88 -20.21
C VAL A 303 7.37 -28.22 -19.53
N THR A 304 8.21 -28.70 -18.62
CA THR A 304 8.03 -29.97 -17.90
C THR A 304 7.42 -29.80 -16.51
N ASP A 305 6.99 -28.57 -16.16
CA ASP A 305 6.39 -28.28 -14.87
C ASP A 305 5.13 -29.15 -14.67
N THR A 306 5.14 -29.91 -13.58
CA THR A 306 4.05 -30.77 -13.13
C THR A 306 3.60 -30.40 -11.72
N THR A 307 4.13 -29.29 -11.19
CA THR A 307 4.01 -28.88 -9.78
C THR A 307 2.55 -28.78 -9.33
N LEU A 308 1.66 -28.21 -10.15
CA LEU A 308 0.23 -28.12 -9.79
C LEU A 308 -0.43 -29.50 -9.74
N LEU A 309 -0.11 -30.38 -10.70
CA LEU A 309 -0.67 -31.74 -10.77
C LEU A 309 -0.18 -32.59 -9.60
N ASP A 310 1.10 -32.48 -9.26
CA ASP A 310 1.71 -33.24 -8.15
C ASP A 310 1.13 -32.83 -6.78
N LEU A 311 0.59 -31.61 -6.67
CA LEU A 311 -0.02 -31.11 -5.43
C LEU A 311 -1.46 -31.58 -5.23
N ILE A 312 -2.16 -31.97 -6.31
CA ILE A 312 -3.57 -32.41 -6.26
C ILE A 312 -3.79 -33.55 -5.26
N PRO A 313 -3.02 -34.67 -5.27
CA PRO A 313 -3.27 -35.79 -4.36
C PRO A 313 -3.19 -35.40 -2.88
N PHE A 314 -2.27 -34.50 -2.54
CA PHE A 314 -2.12 -34.00 -1.17
C PHE A 314 -3.33 -33.16 -0.74
N LEU A 315 -3.74 -32.20 -1.57
CA LEU A 315 -4.88 -31.33 -1.28
C LEU A 315 -6.20 -32.11 -1.26
N GLU A 316 -6.38 -33.07 -2.16
CA GLU A 316 -7.53 -33.96 -2.13
C GLU A 316 -7.57 -34.81 -0.85
N PHE A 317 -6.43 -35.36 -0.44
CA PHE A 317 -6.32 -36.12 0.81
C PHE A 317 -6.65 -35.24 2.02
N LEU A 318 -6.17 -34.00 2.06
CA LEU A 318 -6.50 -33.06 3.14
C LEU A 318 -8.00 -32.79 3.24
N ALA A 319 -8.66 -32.53 2.11
CA ALA A 319 -10.11 -32.29 2.09
C ALA A 319 -10.91 -33.52 2.55
N LYS A 320 -10.50 -34.72 2.11
CA LYS A 320 -11.18 -35.98 2.46
C LYS A 320 -10.92 -36.45 3.89
N SER A 321 -9.70 -36.29 4.39
CA SER A 321 -9.33 -36.68 5.76
C SER A 321 -9.92 -35.73 6.81
N GLY A 322 -10.22 -34.49 6.42
CA GLY A 322 -10.91 -33.53 7.27
C GLY A 322 -10.18 -33.22 8.59
N PRO A 323 -8.87 -32.92 8.59
CA PRO A 323 -8.16 -32.63 9.84
C PRO A 323 -8.74 -31.38 10.51
N PRO A 324 -8.81 -31.35 11.85
CA PRO A 324 -9.38 -30.22 12.59
C PRO A 324 -8.57 -28.92 12.44
N ASP A 325 -7.28 -29.03 12.09
CA ASP A 325 -6.41 -27.88 11.83
C ASP A 325 -5.37 -28.25 10.75
N VAL A 326 -5.49 -27.64 9.57
CA VAL A 326 -4.59 -27.90 8.43
C VAL A 326 -3.16 -27.48 8.74
N ARG A 327 -2.95 -26.49 9.60
CA ARG A 327 -1.63 -25.92 9.93
C ARG A 327 -0.73 -26.95 10.60
N LYS A 328 -1.31 -27.84 11.40
CA LYS A 328 -0.57 -28.97 12.01
C LYS A 328 -0.08 -29.96 10.97
N VAL A 329 -0.89 -30.19 9.93
CA VAL A 329 -0.50 -31.08 8.83
C VAL A 329 0.60 -30.42 8.02
N LEU A 330 0.43 -29.15 7.64
CA LEU A 330 1.43 -28.36 6.89
C LEU A 330 2.78 -28.29 7.63
N ALA A 331 2.76 -28.05 8.95
CA ALA A 331 3.97 -28.05 9.78
C ALA A 331 4.76 -29.36 9.69
N SER A 332 4.11 -30.52 9.47
CA SER A 332 4.79 -31.80 9.31
C SER A 332 5.57 -31.95 7.98
N TYR A 333 5.37 -31.03 7.05
CA TYR A 333 6.06 -30.95 5.75
C TYR A 333 7.00 -29.74 5.66
N GLU A 334 7.19 -28.99 6.75
CA GLU A 334 8.02 -27.78 6.75
C GLU A 334 9.44 -28.07 6.24
N GLY A 335 9.94 -27.23 5.34
CA GLY A 335 11.25 -27.36 4.71
C GLY A 335 11.36 -28.46 3.65
N ARG A 336 10.26 -29.10 3.26
CA ARG A 336 10.23 -30.16 2.24
C ARG A 336 9.29 -29.81 1.08
N ASP A 337 9.52 -30.46 -0.05
CA ASP A 337 8.57 -30.45 -1.17
C ASP A 337 7.35 -31.32 -0.79
N ILE A 338 6.23 -30.64 -0.49
CA ILE A 338 5.01 -31.29 0.01
C ILE A 338 4.52 -32.37 -0.95
N ALA A 339 4.53 -32.10 -2.25
CA ALA A 339 4.01 -33.02 -3.25
C ALA A 339 4.84 -34.31 -3.30
N LYS A 340 6.16 -34.19 -3.37
CA LYS A 340 7.07 -35.36 -3.39
C LYS A 340 7.01 -36.15 -2.10
N GLU A 341 7.08 -35.47 -0.95
CA GLU A 341 7.06 -36.09 0.37
C GLU A 341 5.71 -36.79 0.61
N PHE A 342 4.59 -36.22 0.16
CA PHE A 342 3.28 -36.87 0.27
C PHE A 342 3.20 -38.16 -0.53
N ILE A 343 3.70 -38.17 -1.76
CA ILE A 343 3.76 -39.37 -2.60
C ILE A 343 4.61 -40.45 -1.93
N GLU A 344 5.76 -40.09 -1.38
CA GLU A 344 6.65 -41.02 -0.68
C GLU A 344 6.00 -41.58 0.59
N ARG A 345 5.44 -40.74 1.46
CA ARG A 345 4.71 -41.15 2.66
C ARG A 345 3.53 -42.08 2.34
N SER A 346 2.79 -41.79 1.26
CA SER A 346 1.68 -42.62 0.81
C SER A 346 2.15 -44.02 0.37
N LYS A 347 3.25 -44.10 -0.40
CA LYS A 347 3.86 -45.38 -0.79
C LYS A 347 4.33 -46.17 0.43
N GLU A 348 4.97 -45.52 1.40
CA GLU A 348 5.41 -46.17 2.63
C GLU A 348 4.24 -46.72 3.46
N TYR A 349 3.16 -45.95 3.57
CA TYR A 349 1.95 -46.36 4.27
C TYR A 349 1.34 -47.62 3.61
N HIS A 350 1.19 -47.63 2.28
CA HIS A 350 0.72 -48.81 1.56
C HIS A 350 1.64 -50.02 1.73
N ARG A 351 2.97 -49.83 1.70
CA ARG A 351 3.93 -50.91 1.92
C ARG A 351 3.84 -51.49 3.34
N LYS A 352 3.58 -50.67 4.36
CA LYS A 352 3.37 -51.12 5.75
C LYS A 352 2.08 -51.93 5.90
N GLN A 353 1.00 -51.49 5.25
CA GLN A 353 -0.29 -52.20 5.22
C GLN A 353 -0.20 -53.57 4.51
N GLN A 354 0.63 -53.70 3.48
CA GLN A 354 0.82 -54.94 2.72
C GLN A 354 1.71 -55.97 3.41
N LYS A 355 2.44 -55.61 4.47
CA LYS A 355 3.24 -56.59 5.23
C LYS A 355 2.30 -57.45 6.08
N PRO A 356 2.17 -58.77 5.84
CA PRO A 356 1.32 -59.63 6.66
C PRO A 356 1.83 -59.62 8.10
N SER A 357 0.91 -59.59 9.08
CA SER A 357 1.27 -59.63 10.50
C SER A 357 2.10 -60.89 10.76
N ARG A 358 3.40 -60.73 11.06
CA ARG A 358 4.30 -61.84 11.44
C ARG A 358 4.03 -62.27 12.89
N SER A 359 2.79 -62.57 13.24
CA SER A 359 2.40 -62.89 14.61
C SER A 359 1.38 -64.02 14.73
N TRP A 360 1.54 -65.12 13.99
CA TRP A 360 0.96 -66.42 14.35
C TRP A 360 1.88 -67.55 13.85
N ARG A 361 3.03 -67.71 14.51
CA ARG A 361 3.81 -68.95 14.53
C ARG A 361 4.34 -69.14 15.95
N ARG A 362 3.52 -69.72 16.81
CA ARG A 362 3.97 -70.45 17.99
C ARG A 362 3.16 -71.71 18.10
#